data_AF-A0A7V2AZ00-F1
#
_entry.id   AF-A0A7V2AZ00-F1
#
_cell.length_a   1.000
_cell.length_b   1.000
_cell.length_c   1.000
_cell.angle_alpha   90.00
_cell.angle_beta   90.00
_cell.angle_gamma   90.00
#
_symmetry.space_group_name_H-M   'P 1'
#
loop_
_entity.id
_entity.type
_entity.pdbx_description
1 polymer ?
#
loop_
_entity_poly.entity_id
_entity_poly.type
_entity_poly.pdbx_seq_one_letter_code
_entity_poly.pdbx_strand_id
1 'polypeptide(L)'
;MRASFLLLALLIALAALIFALQNPSYITVRLGPYQVEQTAALIIFVSFILGALVGMLAMIPGQLKRAREIRRLRQQLAETGHEPPTSFSAAPDRPLQ
;
A
#
# COMPACT_ATOMS: atom_id res chain seq x y z
N MET A 1 12.37 15.04 -1.37
CA MET A 1 11.67 13.75 -1.24
C MET A 1 12.33 12.59 -1.98
N ARG A 2 12.86 12.74 -3.21
CA ARG A 2 13.52 11.63 -3.93
C ARG A 2 14.92 11.29 -3.39
N ALA A 3 15.76 12.31 -3.16
CA ALA A 3 17.14 12.10 -2.69
C ALA A 3 17.21 11.53 -1.26
N SER A 4 16.27 11.90 -0.38
CA SER A 4 16.18 11.39 0.98
C SER A 4 15.91 9.88 1.03
N PHE A 5 15.14 9.35 0.08
CA PHE A 5 14.89 7.92 -0.03
C PHE A 5 16.16 7.16 -0.48
N LEU A 6 16.91 7.72 -1.43
CA LEU A 6 18.16 7.12 -1.90
C LEU A 6 19.22 7.09 -0.79
N LEU A 7 19.34 8.16 0.00
CA LEU A 7 20.25 8.20 1.15
C LEU A 7 19.89 7.13 2.18
N LEU A 8 18.59 7.00 2.51
CA LEU A 8 18.12 5.98 3.45
C LEU A 8 18.36 4.56 2.92
N ALA A 9 18.07 4.31 1.64
CA ALA A 9 18.34 3.02 1.00
C ALA A 9 19.84 2.68 1.01
N LEU A 10 20.71 3.66 0.76
CA LEU A 10 22.16 3.49 0.82
C LEU A 10 22.63 3.14 2.24
N LEU A 11 22.12 3.83 3.26
CA LEU A 11 22.44 3.55 4.66
C LEU A 11 22.01 2.13 5.07
N ILE A 12 20.82 1.70 4.66
CA ILE A 12 20.32 0.34 4.91
C ILE A 12 21.20 -0.69 4.20
N ALA A 13 21.60 -0.44 2.94
CA ALA A 13 22.47 -1.33 2.18
C ALA A 13 23.86 -1.47 2.83
N LEU A 14 24.46 -0.37 3.28
CA LEU A 14 25.71 -0.38 4.04
C LEU A 14 25.59 -1.17 5.35
N ALA A 15 24.52 -0.95 6.11
CA ALA A 15 24.26 -1.69 7.34
C ALA A 15 24.13 -3.20 7.07
N ALA A 16 23.40 -3.59 6.03
CA ALA A 16 23.27 -5.00 5.62
C ALA A 16 24.61 -5.61 5.18
N LEU A 17 25.44 -4.84 4.46
CA LEU A 17 26.77 -5.28 4.04
C LEU A 17 27.70 -5.49 5.24
N ILE A 18 27.74 -4.53 6.16
CA ILE A 18 28.52 -4.64 7.40
C ILE A 18 28.04 -5.86 8.21
N PHE A 19 26.74 -6.05 8.33
CA PHE A 19 26.15 -7.20 9.01
C PHE A 19 26.62 -8.51 8.39
N ALA A 20 26.61 -8.62 7.06
CA ALA A 20 27.08 -9.80 6.33
C ALA A 20 28.58 -10.07 6.53
N LEU A 21 29.41 -9.03 6.50
CA LEU A 21 30.85 -9.15 6.69
C LEU A 21 31.24 -9.49 8.13
N GLN A 22 30.54 -8.93 9.12
CA GLN A 22 30.82 -9.18 10.54
C GLN A 22 30.22 -10.48 11.05
N ASN A 23 29.17 -10.99 10.42
CA ASN A 23 28.50 -12.23 10.80
C ASN A 23 28.53 -13.26 9.66
N PRO A 24 29.72 -13.74 9.24
CA PRO A 24 29.84 -14.78 8.21
C PRO A 24 29.46 -16.18 8.74
N SER A 25 28.92 -16.26 9.96
CA SER A 25 28.53 -17.50 10.58
C SER A 25 27.34 -18.13 9.87
N TYR A 26 27.44 -19.45 9.69
CA TYR A 26 26.33 -20.26 9.22
C TYR A 26 25.39 -20.55 10.39
N ILE A 27 24.10 -20.36 10.15
CA ILE A 27 23.02 -20.67 11.09
C ILE A 27 22.20 -21.80 10.47
N THR A 28 21.92 -22.80 11.29
CA THR A 28 20.98 -23.86 10.95
C THR A 28 19.56 -23.41 11.25
N VAL A 29 18.73 -23.34 10.21
CA VAL A 29 17.29 -23.09 10.34
C VAL A 29 16.54 -24.41 10.20
N ARG A 30 15.67 -24.71 11.17
CA ARG A 30 14.80 -25.88 11.16
C ARG A 30 13.35 -25.42 10.90
N LEU A 31 12.80 -25.82 9.76
CA LEU A 31 11.45 -25.53 9.31
C LEU A 31 10.65 -26.84 9.24
N GLY A 32 10.15 -27.30 10.39
CA GLY A 32 9.49 -28.60 10.52
C GLY A 32 10.45 -29.73 10.12
N PRO A 33 10.19 -30.49 9.04
CA PRO A 33 11.08 -31.56 8.57
C PRO A 33 12.29 -31.05 7.78
N TYR A 34 12.31 -29.78 7.35
CA TYR A 34 13.39 -29.22 6.54
C TYR A 34 14.46 -28.58 7.41
N GLN A 35 15.72 -28.83 7.07
CA GLN A 35 16.87 -28.16 7.68
C GLN A 35 17.70 -27.53 6.58
N VAL A 36 18.04 -26.26 6.76
CA VAL A 36 18.88 -25.51 5.83
C VAL A 36 19.94 -24.78 6.63
N GLU A 37 21.20 -24.88 6.18
CA GLU A 37 22.33 -24.17 6.74
C GLU A 37 22.75 -23.07 5.75
N GLN A 38 22.66 -21.82 6.18
CA GLN A 38 23.01 -20.64 5.38
C GLN A 38 23.61 -19.56 6.27
N THR A 39 24.21 -18.54 5.66
CA THR A 39 24.72 -17.39 6.41
C THR A 39 23.59 -16.64 7.11
N ALA A 40 23.85 -16.17 8.32
CA ALA A 40 22.88 -15.40 9.12
C ALA A 40 22.30 -14.21 8.32
N ALA A 41 23.16 -13.51 7.59
CA ALA A 41 22.79 -12.38 6.76
C ALA A 41 21.80 -12.74 5.65
N LEU A 42 22.01 -13.85 4.95
CA LEU A 42 21.10 -14.26 3.88
C LEU A 42 19.72 -14.62 4.45
N ILE A 43 19.68 -15.36 5.56
CA ILE A 43 18.43 -15.75 6.23
C ILE A 43 17.65 -14.51 6.65
N ILE A 44 18.29 -13.54 7.31
CA ILE A 44 17.65 -12.31 7.76
C ILE A 44 17.17 -11.50 6.56
N PHE A 45 17.98 -11.34 5.52
CA PHE A 45 17.61 -10.61 4.32
C PHE A 45 16.38 -11.20 3.62
N VAL A 46 16.38 -12.53 3.41
CA VAL A 46 15.24 -13.23 2.80
C VAL A 46 14.00 -13.13 3.69
N SER A 47 14.13 -13.31 5.01
CA SER A 47 13.02 -13.18 5.95
C SER A 47 12.40 -11.76 5.96
N PHE A 48 13.24 -10.73 5.81
CA PHE A 48 12.79 -9.35 5.71
C PHE A 48 11.99 -9.11 4.43
N ILE A 49 12.47 -9.61 3.29
CA ILE A 49 11.74 -9.52 2.01
C ILE A 49 10.39 -10.23 2.12
N LEU A 50 10.36 -11.44 2.67
CA LEU A 50 9.12 -12.18 2.92
C LEU A 50 8.16 -11.40 3.83
N GLY A 51 8.65 -10.84 4.93
CA GLY A 51 7.85 -10.01 5.83
C GLY A 51 7.28 -8.77 5.14
N ALA A 52 8.06 -8.09 4.31
CA ALA A 52 7.61 -6.95 3.53
C ALA A 52 6.54 -7.33 2.50
N LEU A 53 6.72 -8.47 1.81
CA LEU A 53 5.72 -9.01 0.88
C LEU A 53 4.41 -9.35 1.58
N VAL A 54 4.49 -10.03 2.74
CA VAL A 54 3.32 -10.34 3.57
C VAL A 54 2.62 -9.06 4.03
N GLY A 55 3.38 -8.06 4.49
CA GLY A 55 2.84 -6.76 4.88
C GLY A 55 2.14 -6.04 3.72
N MET A 56 2.73 -6.06 2.52
CA MET A 56 2.13 -5.50 1.31
C MET A 56 0.84 -6.24 0.94
N LEU A 57 0.83 -7.57 1.04
CA LEU A 57 -0.35 -8.39 0.79
C LEU A 57 -1.48 -8.07 1.80
N ALA A 58 -1.12 -7.87 3.07
CA ALA A 58 -2.06 -7.48 4.12
C ALA A 58 -2.71 -6.10 3.88
N MET A 59 -2.10 -5.21 3.08
CA MET A 59 -2.68 -3.91 2.72
C MET A 59 -3.74 -3.98 1.62
N ILE A 60 -3.76 -5.05 0.81
CA ILE A 60 -4.70 -5.25 -0.31
C ILE A 60 -6.18 -5.05 0.08
N PRO A 61 -6.71 -5.69 1.14
CA PRO A 61 -8.13 -5.55 1.49
C PRO A 61 -8.52 -4.10 1.82
N GLY A 62 -7.63 -3.34 2.46
CA GLY A 62 -7.85 -1.92 2.77
C GLY A 62 -7.91 -1.07 1.51
N GLN A 63 -7.00 -1.30 0.56
CA GLN A 63 -6.97 -0.59 -0.71
C GLN A 63 -8.19 -0.91 -1.58
N LEU A 64 -8.67 -2.15 -1.57
CA LEU A 64 -9.89 -2.53 -2.30
C LEU A 64 -11.14 -1.82 -1.74
N LYS A 65 -11.27 -1.73 -0.41
CA LYS A 65 -12.36 -0.98 0.24
C LYS A 65 -12.33 0.50 -0.16
N ARG A 66 -11.17 1.14 -0.06
CA ARG A 66 -10.96 2.54 -0.47
C ARG A 66 -11.28 2.76 -1.95
N ALA A 67 -10.84 1.85 -2.83
CA ALA A 67 -11.12 1.95 -4.26
C ALA A 67 -12.63 1.87 -4.58
N ARG A 68 -13.39 1.03 -3.87
CA ARG A 68 -14.85 0.94 -4.00
C ARG A 68 -15.53 2.22 -3.51
N GLU A 69 -15.11 2.74 -2.37
CA GLU A 69 -15.64 3.99 -1.81
C GLU A 69 -15.40 5.19 -2.74
N ILE A 70 -14.19 5.31 -3.29
CA ILE A 70 -13.85 6.33 -4.29
C ILE A 70 -14.75 6.23 -5.53
N ARG A 71 -15.03 5.00 -6.02
CA ARG A 71 -15.95 4.81 -7.16
C ARG A 71 -17.37 5.25 -6.83
N ARG A 72 -17.87 4.92 -5.63
CA ARG A 72 -19.22 5.31 -5.19
C ARG A 72 -19.35 6.84 -5.05
N LEU A 73 -18.36 7.48 -4.43
CA LEU A 73 -18.33 8.95 -4.30
C LEU A 73 -18.30 9.64 -5.67
N ARG A 74 -17.53 9.10 -6.63
CA ARG A 74 -17.50 9.62 -8.01
C ARG A 74 -18.85 9.50 -8.74
N GLN A 75 -19.59 8.41 -8.52
CA GLN A 75 -20.93 8.24 -9.11
C GLN A 75 -21.92 9.27 -8.55
N GLN A 76 -21.93 9.50 -7.23
CA GLN A 76 -22.79 10.51 -6.60
C GLN A 76 -22.50 11.92 -7.11
N LEU A 77 -21.22 12.27 -7.29
CA LEU A 77 -20.84 13.56 -7.87
C LEU A 77 -21.30 13.70 -9.33
N ALA A 78 -21.30 12.62 -10.11
CA ALA A 78 -21.76 12.64 -11.50
C ALA A 78 -23.29 12.78 -11.60
N GLU A 79 -24.03 12.18 -10.66
CA GLU A 79 -25.49 12.26 -10.57
C GLU A 79 -25.95 13.64 -10.08
N THR A 80 -25.35 14.19 -9.03
CA THR A 80 -25.70 15.53 -8.51
C THR A 80 -25.20 16.68 -9.41
N GLY A 81 -24.11 16.47 -10.16
CA GLY A 81 -23.61 17.45 -11.14
C GLY A 81 -24.45 17.58 -12.42
N HIS A 82 -25.46 16.71 -12.62
CA HIS A 82 -26.37 16.70 -13.77
C HIS A 82 -27.76 17.24 -13.46
N GLU A 83 -27.98 17.90 -12.32
CA GLU A 83 -29.23 18.64 -12.09
C GLU A 83 -29.07 20.06 -12.65
N PRO A 84 -29.53 20.36 -13.89
CA PRO A 84 -29.64 21.74 -14.32
C PRO A 84 -30.58 22.47 -13.34
N PRO A 85 -30.32 23.74 -13.00
CA PRO A 85 -31.19 24.53 -12.15
C PRO A 85 -32.47 24.85 -12.94
N THR A 86 -33.39 23.89 -13.05
CA THR A 86 -34.65 24.06 -13.78
C THR A 86 -35.89 23.74 -12.93
N SER A 87 -35.76 23.35 -11.67
CA SER A 87 -36.87 23.36 -10.73
C SER A 87 -36.95 24.68 -9.93
N PHE A 88 -36.81 25.81 -10.63
CA PHE A 88 -37.44 27.07 -10.23
C PHE A 88 -38.22 27.63 -11.43
N SER A 89 -38.97 26.77 -12.12
CA SER A 89 -40.03 27.20 -13.04
C SER A 89 -41.28 26.37 -12.75
N ALA A 90 -42.06 26.84 -11.79
CA ALA A 90 -43.50 26.63 -11.73
C ALA A 90 -44.07 27.69 -10.78
N ALA A 91 -43.87 28.97 -11.14
CA ALA A 91 -44.77 30.01 -10.65
C ALA A 91 -46.13 29.69 -11.30
N PRO A 92 -47.20 29.47 -10.51
CA PRO A 92 -48.48 29.15 -11.10
C PRO A 92 -49.01 30.39 -11.80
N ASP A 93 -49.19 30.26 -13.12
CA ASP A 93 -49.99 31.18 -13.92
C ASP A 93 -51.30 31.44 -13.18
N ARG A 94 -51.45 32.67 -12.68
CA ARG A 94 -52.75 33.16 -12.22
C ARG A 94 -53.46 33.76 -13.42
N PRO A 95 -54.49 33.12 -13.99
CA PRO A 95 -55.51 33.86 -14.70
C PRO A 95 -56.44 34.53 -13.67
N LEU A 96 -57.21 35.53 -14.13
CA LEU A 96 -58.27 36.27 -13.42
C LEU A 96 -57.70 37.43 -12.56
N GLN A 97 -58.00 38.71 -12.81
CA GLN A 97 -59.19 39.37 -13.37
C GLN A 97 -58.85 40.78 -13.83
#